data_AF-A0A7C6TIM3-F1
#
_entry.id   AF-A0A7C6TIM3-F1
#
_cell.length_a   1.000
_cell.length_b   1.000
_cell.length_c   1.000
_cell.angle_alpha   90.00
_cell.angle_beta   90.00
_cell.angle_gamma   90.00
#
_symmetry.space_group_name_H-M   'P 1'
#
loop_
_entity.id
_entity.type
_entity.pdbx_description
1 polymer ?
#
loop_
_entity_poly.entity_id
_entity_poly.type
_entity_poly.pdbx_seq_one_letter_code
_entity_poly.pdbx_strand_id
1 'polypeptide(L)' 'MTDPTRLTILQTADLHGQLETHDEFYLEDGQPVYRRAGGVARMKTLFEQIREENPHTVIVDNGDCFQGSGWV' A
#
# COMPACT_ATOMS: atom_id res chain seq x y z
N MET A 1 -6.38 36.21 -4.31
CA MET A 1 -5.82 35.05 -3.58
C MET A 1 -6.31 33.81 -4.31
N THR A 2 -5.44 32.84 -4.60
CA THR A 2 -5.84 31.57 -5.22
C THR A 2 -6.42 30.65 -4.16
N ASP A 3 -7.45 29.88 -4.52
CA ASP A 3 -8.04 28.90 -3.63
C ASP A 3 -7.02 27.79 -3.26
N PRO A 4 -7.05 27.28 -2.03
CA PRO A 4 -6.15 26.21 -1.60
C PRO A 4 -6.42 24.92 -2.40
N THR A 5 -5.36 24.33 -2.94
CA THR A 5 -5.44 23.03 -3.63
C THR A 5 -5.18 21.90 -2.64
N ARG A 6 -6.08 20.92 -2.58
CA ARG A 6 -5.90 19.71 -1.77
C ARG A 6 -5.00 18.72 -2.49
N LEU A 7 -3.77 18.54 -2.00
CA LEU A 7 -2.86 17.49 -2.46
C LEU A 7 -3.05 16.22 -1.62
N THR A 8 -3.21 15.08 -2.28
CA THR A 8 -3.20 13.75 -1.64
C THR A 8 -1.85 13.08 -1.93
N ILE A 9 -1.20 12.54 -0.90
CA ILE A 9 0.04 11.75 -1.05
C ILE A 9 -0.24 10.34 -0.56
N LEU A 10 -0.09 9.35 -1.44
CA LEU A 10 -0.13 7.93 -1.11
C LEU A 10 1.29 7.41 -1.15
N GLN A 11 1.71 6.71 -0.09
CA GLN A 11 3.08 6.21 0.04
C GLN A 11 3.13 4.72 0.34
N THR A 12 4.12 4.06 -0.25
CA THR A 12 4.59 2.73 0.14
C THR A 12 6.07 2.79 0.54
N ALA A 13 6.50 1.78 1.28
CA ALA A 13 7.89 1.54 1.63
C ALA A 13 8.03 0.06 1.96
N ASP A 14 9.25 -0.48 1.90
CA ASP A 14 9.57 -1.81 2.42
C ASP A 14 8.69 -2.91 1.83
N LEU A 15 8.32 -2.76 0.55
CA LEU A 15 7.49 -3.77 -0.15
C LEU A 15 8.20 -5.11 -0.22
N HIS A 16 9.53 -5.12 -0.20
CA HIS A 16 10.36 -6.31 -0.09
C HIS A 16 9.95 -7.44 -1.07
N GLY A 17 9.58 -7.07 -2.31
CA GLY A 17 9.14 -8.01 -3.34
C GLY A 17 7.79 -8.70 -3.11
N GLN A 18 6.99 -8.28 -2.12
CA GLN A 18 5.67 -8.85 -1.81
C GLN A 18 4.61 -8.46 -2.85
N LEU A 19 4.73 -9.01 -4.06
CA LEU A 19 3.84 -8.73 -5.19
C LEU A 19 2.41 -9.25 -4.95
N GLU A 20 2.32 -10.46 -4.41
CA GLU A 20 1.05 -11.11 -4.09
C GLU A 20 0.63 -10.82 -2.66
N THR A 21 -0.61 -11.19 -2.34
CA THR A 21 -1.02 -11.22 -0.94
C THR A 21 -0.16 -12.24 -0.18
N HIS A 22 0.08 -12.00 1.11
CA HIS A 22 0.79 -12.91 2.02
C HIS A 22 0.01 -13.03 3.34
N ASP A 23 0.32 -14.05 4.12
CA ASP A 23 -0.21 -14.15 5.48
C ASP A 23 0.49 -13.11 6.35
N GLU A 24 -0.29 -12.19 6.88
CA GLU A 24 0.16 -11.12 7.76
C GLU A 24 -0.32 -11.39 9.17
N PHE A 25 0.53 -11.09 10.15
CA PHE A 25 0.26 -11.33 11.55
C PHE A 25 -0.54 -10.20 12.17
N TYR A 26 -1.57 -10.56 12.93
CA TYR A 26 -2.40 -9.65 13.70
C TYR A 26 -2.57 -10.16 15.13
N LEU A 27 -2.78 -9.22 16.06
CA LEU A 27 -3.25 -9.52 17.41
C LEU A 27 -4.71 -9.10 17.53
N GLU A 28 -5.59 -10.07 17.75
CA GLU A 28 -7.04 -9.84 17.90
C GLU A 28 -7.52 -10.51 19.18
N ASP A 29 -8.17 -9.74 20.05
CA ASP A 29 -8.62 -10.19 21.38
C ASP A 29 -7.50 -10.89 22.19
N GLY A 30 -6.26 -10.42 22.02
CA GLY A 30 -5.08 -10.98 22.67
C GLY A 30 -4.58 -12.30 22.09
N GLN A 31 -5.12 -12.75 20.95
CA GLN A 31 -4.71 -13.98 20.28
C GLN A 31 -4.01 -13.69 18.93
N PRO A 32 -3.02 -14.51 18.54
CA PRO A 32 -2.37 -14.41 17.25
C PRO A 32 -3.32 -14.89 16.14
N VAL A 33 -3.53 -14.05 15.12
CA VAL A 33 -4.36 -14.36 13.95
C VAL A 33 -3.59 -14.01 12.69
N TYR A 34 -3.63 -14.88 11.68
CA TYR A 34 -3.05 -14.63 10.37
C TYR A 34 -4.15 -14.36 9.34
N ARG A 35 -3.97 -13.30 8.54
CA ARG A 35 -4.89 -12.95 7.46
C ARG A 35 -4.13 -12.59 6.20
N ARG A 36 -4.76 -12.83 5.06
CA ARG A 36 -4.24 -12.43 3.75
C ARG A 36 -4.23 -10.90 3.63
N ALA A 37 -3.05 -10.30 3.58
CA ALA A 37 -2.86 -8.87 3.41
C ALA A 37 -1.84 -8.55 2.31
N GLY A 38 -1.58 -7.27 2.08
CA GLY A 38 -0.67 -6.79 1.04
C GLY A 38 -1.19 -7.01 -0.39
N GLY A 39 -0.27 -7.26 -1.31
CA GLY A 39 -0.55 -7.49 -2.72
C GLY A 39 -0.68 -6.21 -3.55
N VAL A 40 0.17 -6.07 -4.56
CA VAL A 40 0.26 -4.87 -5.42
C VAL A 40 -1.02 -4.68 -6.24
N ALA A 41 -1.71 -5.75 -6.63
CA ALA A 41 -2.99 -5.66 -7.32
C ALA A 41 -4.09 -4.98 -6.47
N ARG A 42 -4.11 -5.27 -5.16
CA ARG A 42 -5.04 -4.63 -4.20
C ARG A 42 -4.67 -3.17 -4.00
N MET A 43 -3.38 -2.87 -3.84
CA MET A 43 -2.88 -1.50 -3.73
C MET A 43 -3.23 -0.66 -4.97
N LYS A 44 -3.04 -1.20 -6.18
CA LYS A 44 -3.46 -0.56 -7.43
C LYS A 44 -4.94 -0.17 -7.43
N THR A 45 -5.81 -1.09 -7.02
CA THR A 45 -7.26 -0.83 -6.98
C THR A 45 -7.59 0.33 -6.03
N LEU A 46 -7.00 0.35 -4.84
CA LEU A 46 -7.17 1.44 -3.87
C LEU A 46 -6.61 2.77 -4.42
N PHE A 47 -5.44 2.73 -5.05
CA PHE A 47 -4.81 3.92 -5.61
C PHE A 47 -5.62 4.52 -6.75
N GLU A 48 -6.22 3.69 -7.60
CA GLU A 48 -7.12 4.14 -8.67
C GLU A 48 -8.37 4.80 -8.09
N GLN A 49 -9.01 4.20 -7.09
CA GLN A 49 -10.16 4.78 -6.39
C GLN A 49 -9.85 6.17 -5.80
N ILE A 50 -8.73 6.29 -5.08
CA ILE A 50 -8.35 7.57 -4.46
C ILE A 50 -7.99 8.62 -5.53
N ARG A 51 -7.37 8.21 -6.64
CA ARG A 51 -7.04 9.12 -7.74
C ARG A 51 -8.29 9.61 -8.48
N GLU A 52 -9.33 8.80 -8.57
CA GLU A 52 -10.64 9.23 -9.08
C GLU A 52 -11.31 10.27 -8.17
N GLU A 53 -11.18 10.11 -6.84
CA GLU A 53 -11.70 11.07 -5.86
C GLU A 53 -10.94 12.41 -5.82
N ASN A 54 -9.63 12.39 -6.09
CA ASN A 54 -8.80 13.58 -6.17
C ASN A 54 -7.72 13.47 -7.25
N PRO A 55 -7.84 14.18 -8.39
CA PRO A 55 -6.82 14.14 -9.43
C PRO A 55 -5.49 14.76 -8.99
N HIS A 56 -5.46 15.58 -7.94
CA HIS A 56 -4.23 16.07 -7.31
C HIS A 56 -3.65 15.03 -6.33
N THR A 57 -3.41 13.82 -6.82
CA THR A 57 -2.85 12.70 -6.05
C THR A 57 -1.48 12.31 -6.57
N VAL A 58 -0.49 12.29 -5.68
CA VAL A 58 0.85 11.76 -5.94
C VAL A 58 1.00 10.43 -5.23
N ILE A 59 1.58 9.45 -5.93
CA ILE A 59 1.92 8.13 -5.37
C ILE A 59 3.44 8.03 -5.36
N VAL A 60 4.02 7.65 -4.22
CA VAL A 60 5.46 7.56 -4.02
C VAL A 60 5.83 6.25 -3.33
N ASP A 61 6.96 5.68 -3.71
CA ASP A 61 7.58 4.56 -3.00
C ASP A 61 8.90 5.06 -2.37
N ASN A 62 9.11 4.75 -1.09
CA ASN A 62 10.22 5.29 -0.31
C ASN A 62 11.44 4.35 -0.21
N GLY A 63 11.49 3.25 -0.98
CA GLY A 63 12.63 2.33 -0.99
C GLY A 63 12.33 0.97 -0.35
N ASP A 64 13.35 0.11 -0.32
CA ASP A 64 13.27 -1.30 0.08
C ASP A 64 12.16 -2.09 -0.64
N CYS A 65 11.97 -1.74 -1.92
CA CYS A 65 11.05 -2.44 -2.81
C CYS A 65 11.57 -3.83 -3.22
N PHE A 66 12.89 -4.00 -3.31
CA PHE A 66 13.53 -5.24 -3.75
C PHE A 66 14.02 -6.08 -2.57
N GLN A 67 14.14 -7.40 -2.80
CA GLN A 67 14.57 -8.42 -1.83
C GLN A 67 13.59 -8.63 -0.66
N GLY A 68 13.31 -9.88 -0.29
CA GLY A 68 12.55 -10.22 0.93
C GLY A 68 11.48 -11.30 0.72
N SER A 69 10.74 -11.23 -0.37
CA SER A 69 9.93 -12.34 -0.85
C SER A 69 10.84 -13.40 -1.47
N GLY A 70 10.73 -14.64 -1.01
CA GLY A 70 11.40 -15.79 -1.63
C GLY A 70 10.77 -16.21 -2.96
N TRP A 71 10.46 -15.24 -3.84
CA TRP A 71 9.89 -15.50 -5.16
C TRP A 71 10.87 -16.32 -5.99
N VAL A 72 10.53 -17.61 -6.12
CA VAL A 72 10.94 -18.53 -7.19
C VAL A 72 9.70 -18.95 -7.96
#